data_AF-A0A174YSN4-F1
#
_entry.id   AF-A0A174YSN4-F1
#
_cell.length_a   1.000
_cell.length_b   1.000
_cell.length_c   1.000
_cell.angle_alpha   90.00
_cell.angle_beta   90.00
_cell.angle_gamma   90.00
#
_symmetry.space_group_name_H-M   'P 1'
#
loop_
_entity.id
_entity.type
_entity.pdbx_description
1 polymer ?
#
loop_
_entity_poly.entity_id
_entity_poly.type
_entity_poly.pdbx_seq_one_letter_code
_entity_poly.pdbx_strand_id
1 'polypeptide(L)'
;MTDKTWRRGQKADYTDRPLTAEERVFAEEHHDYLYQFMRWNHLPVEEWYDELVIPYLNAVKKYCSREELHIYPFHVVAEKVLSRAVYGKHRADHAQRRMPEGGFVSLDYELEGDNPFSGHPLDAYWIDKTKNVEAYVIEKEFLRDLFANVSKYAEPELLEMVLAMRILGYTDRDIARRAKLELDDYREWTLAEIKELIRLLTLRRTGNCAMARLVNDTKYFGNIDEYNRRRDLLDM
;
A
#
# COMPACT_ATOMS: atom_id res chain seq x y z
N MET A 1 -35.57 -30.96 28.79
CA MET A 1 -34.49 -29.97 28.84
C MET A 1 -33.76 -30.03 27.51
N THR A 2 -34.07 -29.14 26.57
CA THR A 2 -33.40 -29.08 25.27
C THR A 2 -32.01 -28.50 25.46
N ASP A 3 -31.00 -29.24 25.01
CA ASP A 3 -29.60 -28.89 25.12
C ASP A 3 -29.32 -27.57 24.36
N LYS A 4 -28.69 -26.59 25.01
CA LYS A 4 -28.43 -25.28 24.40
C LYS A 4 -27.21 -25.39 23.49
N THR A 5 -27.44 -25.42 22.18
CA THR A 5 -26.42 -25.65 21.12
C THR A 5 -25.70 -24.39 20.63
N TRP A 6 -25.79 -23.24 21.31
CA TRP A 6 -25.16 -22.01 20.81
C TRP A 6 -23.74 -21.84 21.36
N ARG A 7 -22.77 -21.60 20.47
CA ARG A 7 -21.40 -21.18 20.83
C ARG A 7 -21.27 -19.65 20.78
N ARG A 8 -20.52 -19.07 21.73
CA ARG A 8 -20.23 -17.62 21.72
C ARG A 8 -19.48 -17.26 20.44
N GLY A 9 -20.08 -16.43 19.59
CA GLY A 9 -19.51 -16.04 18.28
C GLY A 9 -20.07 -16.79 17.07
N GLN A 10 -21.00 -17.74 17.26
CA GLN A 10 -21.70 -18.38 16.15
C GLN A 10 -22.65 -17.37 15.49
N LYS A 11 -22.47 -17.12 14.19
CA LYS A 11 -23.41 -16.33 13.39
C LYS A 11 -24.75 -17.06 13.32
N ALA A 12 -25.84 -16.30 13.30
CA ALA A 12 -27.15 -16.89 13.15
C ALA A 12 -27.36 -17.32 11.69
N ASP A 13 -27.99 -18.46 11.48
CA ASP A 13 -28.18 -19.06 10.14
C ASP A 13 -28.89 -18.11 9.15
N TYR A 14 -29.74 -17.22 9.66
CA TYR A 14 -30.45 -16.23 8.84
C TYR A 14 -29.58 -15.07 8.32
N THR A 15 -28.35 -14.85 8.83
CA THR A 15 -27.56 -13.68 8.41
C THR A 15 -26.98 -13.83 7.00
N ASP A 16 -26.69 -15.05 6.56
CA ASP A 16 -25.90 -15.29 5.35
C ASP A 16 -26.75 -15.65 4.13
N ARG A 17 -28.09 -15.77 4.29
CA ARG A 17 -29.04 -16.03 3.19
C ARG A 17 -29.73 -14.75 2.68
N PRO A 18 -30.21 -14.71 1.42
CA PRO A 18 -31.07 -13.64 0.94
C PRO A 18 -32.42 -13.59 1.69
N LEU A 19 -33.14 -12.46 1.57
CA LEU A 19 -34.48 -12.28 2.11
C LEU A 19 -35.50 -13.14 1.33
N THR A 20 -36.47 -13.72 2.03
CA THR A 20 -37.64 -14.35 1.41
C THR A 20 -38.62 -13.29 0.88
N ALA A 21 -39.59 -13.69 0.06
CA ALA A 21 -40.60 -12.76 -0.46
C ALA A 21 -41.39 -12.06 0.66
N GLU A 22 -41.76 -12.81 1.70
CA GLU A 22 -42.48 -12.29 2.87
C GLU A 22 -41.63 -11.29 3.67
N GLU A 23 -40.36 -11.63 3.91
CA GLU A 23 -39.42 -10.74 4.60
C GLU A 23 -39.17 -9.44 3.83
N ARG A 24 -39.21 -9.48 2.49
CA ARG A 24 -39.07 -8.28 1.65
C ARG A 24 -40.25 -7.34 1.81
N VAL A 25 -41.48 -7.87 1.73
CA VAL A 25 -42.69 -7.05 1.93
C VAL A 25 -42.69 -6.45 3.33
N PHE A 26 -42.38 -7.25 4.35
CA PHE A 26 -42.29 -6.78 5.72
C PHE A 26 -41.24 -5.67 5.90
N ALA A 27 -40.06 -5.84 5.29
CA ALA A 27 -39.01 -4.84 5.32
C ALA A 27 -39.41 -3.54 4.61
N GLU A 28 -40.10 -3.62 3.48
CA GLU A 28 -40.59 -2.44 2.76
C GLU A 28 -41.63 -1.67 3.60
N GLU A 29 -42.58 -2.37 4.22
CA GLU A 29 -43.63 -1.77 5.07
C GLU A 29 -43.08 -1.10 6.33
N HIS A 30 -41.98 -1.63 6.90
CA HIS A 30 -41.41 -1.15 8.16
C HIS A 30 -40.11 -0.35 7.96
N HIS A 31 -39.77 0.02 6.72
CA HIS A 31 -38.51 0.69 6.40
C HIS A 31 -38.43 2.09 7.02
N ASP A 32 -39.57 2.77 7.16
CA ASP A 32 -39.67 4.10 7.79
C ASP A 32 -39.10 4.14 9.22
N TYR A 33 -39.14 3.00 9.92
CA TYR A 33 -38.57 2.90 11.26
C TYR A 33 -37.05 3.13 11.27
N LEU A 34 -36.34 2.75 10.20
CA LEU A 34 -34.90 2.99 10.10
C LEU A 34 -34.58 4.49 10.09
N TYR A 35 -35.34 5.28 9.32
CA TYR A 35 -35.20 6.73 9.29
C TYR A 35 -35.60 7.38 10.63
N GLN A 36 -36.66 6.89 11.27
CA GLN A 36 -37.06 7.36 12.61
C GLN A 36 -35.97 7.07 13.64
N PHE A 37 -35.40 5.87 13.63
CA PHE A 37 -34.30 5.48 14.50
C PHE A 37 -33.09 6.40 14.31
N MET A 38 -32.66 6.66 13.07
CA MET A 38 -31.56 7.58 12.78
C MET A 38 -31.85 9.00 13.27
N ARG A 39 -33.07 9.49 13.04
CA ARG A 39 -33.51 10.81 13.50
C ARG A 39 -33.48 10.94 15.02
N TRP A 40 -33.95 9.93 15.75
CA TRP A 40 -33.96 9.94 17.23
C TRP A 40 -32.56 9.83 17.84
N ASN A 41 -31.63 9.15 17.17
CA ASN A 41 -30.25 8.99 17.63
C ASN A 41 -29.30 10.06 17.07
N HIS A 42 -29.81 11.09 16.38
CA HIS A 42 -29.03 12.16 15.75
C HIS A 42 -27.96 11.63 14.76
N LEU A 43 -28.30 10.60 14.00
CA LEU A 43 -27.42 9.96 13.03
C LEU A 43 -27.69 10.53 11.62
N PRO A 44 -26.70 11.17 10.96
CA PRO A 44 -26.85 11.67 9.59
C PRO A 44 -27.15 10.53 8.61
N VAL A 45 -28.21 10.67 7.81
CA VAL A 45 -28.67 9.62 6.89
C VAL A 45 -27.60 9.27 5.85
N GLU A 46 -26.89 10.27 5.33
CA GLU A 46 -25.84 10.09 4.31
C GLU A 46 -24.71 9.16 4.76
N GLU A 47 -24.41 9.13 6.06
CA GLU A 47 -23.33 8.32 6.61
C GLU A 47 -23.83 7.00 7.21
N TRP A 48 -25.04 7.02 7.80
CA TRP A 48 -25.53 5.90 8.62
C TRP A 48 -26.50 4.97 7.90
N TYR A 49 -27.04 5.35 6.74
CA TYR A 49 -27.98 4.50 6.03
C TYR A 49 -27.33 3.17 5.62
N ASP A 50 -26.18 3.22 4.94
CA ASP A 50 -25.47 2.03 4.46
C ASP A 50 -25.00 1.12 5.60
N GLU A 51 -24.63 1.72 6.72
CA GLU A 51 -24.17 1.00 7.91
C GLU A 51 -25.32 0.31 8.67
N LEU A 52 -26.53 0.91 8.64
CA LEU A 52 -27.68 0.44 9.41
C LEU A 52 -28.68 -0.38 8.60
N VAL A 53 -28.69 -0.29 7.26
CA VAL A 53 -29.60 -1.07 6.42
C VAL A 53 -29.35 -2.58 6.57
N ILE A 54 -28.10 -3.02 6.66
CA ILE A 54 -27.77 -4.44 6.85
C ILE A 54 -28.23 -4.95 8.24
N PRO A 55 -27.91 -4.27 9.36
CA PRO A 55 -28.49 -4.58 10.66
C PRO A 55 -30.03 -4.55 10.70
N TYR A 56 -30.67 -3.61 10.00
CA TYR A 56 -32.12 -3.53 9.88
C TYR A 56 -32.70 -4.78 9.22
N LEU A 57 -32.16 -5.20 8.07
CA LEU A 57 -32.59 -6.41 7.38
C LEU A 57 -32.34 -7.66 8.23
N ASN A 58 -31.25 -7.69 9.01
CA ASN A 58 -31.01 -8.75 9.98
C ASN A 58 -32.05 -8.76 11.12
N ALA A 59 -32.56 -7.60 11.54
CA ALA A 59 -33.65 -7.51 12.50
C ALA A 59 -34.96 -8.08 11.94
N VAL A 60 -35.28 -7.77 10.67
CA VAL A 60 -36.44 -8.34 9.97
C VAL A 60 -36.33 -9.87 9.92
N LYS A 61 -35.22 -10.39 9.40
CA LYS A 61 -34.98 -11.85 9.35
C LYS A 61 -35.06 -12.51 10.72
N LYS A 62 -34.52 -11.85 11.76
CA LYS A 62 -34.57 -12.33 13.13
C LYS A 62 -36.00 -12.38 13.68
N TYR A 63 -36.83 -11.38 13.35
CA TYR A 63 -38.22 -11.30 13.79
C TYR A 63 -39.10 -12.33 13.06
N CYS A 64 -38.94 -12.48 11.75
CA CYS A 64 -39.69 -13.45 10.95
C CYS A 64 -39.30 -14.91 11.28
N SER A 65 -38.03 -15.19 11.58
CA SER A 65 -37.57 -16.56 11.89
C SER A 65 -37.84 -17.03 13.31
N ARG A 66 -38.20 -16.13 14.24
CA ARG A 66 -38.35 -16.44 15.67
C ARG A 66 -39.70 -15.98 16.18
N GLU A 67 -40.67 -16.89 16.16
CA GLU A 67 -42.01 -16.67 16.70
C GLU A 67 -42.01 -16.26 18.18
N GLU A 68 -41.02 -16.74 18.95
CA GLU A 68 -40.78 -16.34 20.36
C GLU A 68 -40.60 -14.82 20.54
N LEU A 69 -40.20 -14.09 19.50
CA LEU A 69 -40.01 -12.64 19.56
C LEU A 69 -41.29 -11.84 19.27
N HIS A 70 -42.36 -12.48 18.78
CA HIS A 70 -43.63 -11.81 18.45
C HIS A 70 -44.39 -11.32 19.68
N ILE A 71 -43.94 -11.70 20.88
CA ILE A 71 -44.37 -11.11 22.16
C ILE A 71 -44.05 -9.60 22.17
N TYR A 72 -43.01 -9.17 21.45
CA TYR A 72 -42.61 -7.79 21.30
C TYR A 72 -43.00 -7.24 19.93
N PRO A 73 -43.36 -5.95 19.84
CA PRO A 73 -43.53 -5.30 18.55
C PRO A 73 -42.17 -5.20 17.85
N PHE A 74 -42.18 -5.26 16.51
CA PHE A 74 -40.97 -5.29 15.70
C PHE A 74 -39.99 -4.16 16.01
N HIS A 75 -40.50 -2.93 16.23
CA HIS A 75 -39.64 -1.77 16.51
C HIS A 75 -38.70 -1.99 17.70
N VAL A 76 -39.14 -2.68 18.76
CA VAL A 76 -38.29 -2.98 19.93
C VAL A 76 -37.16 -3.93 19.55
N VAL A 77 -37.45 -4.92 18.71
CA VAL A 77 -36.44 -5.87 18.23
C VAL A 77 -35.44 -5.18 17.30
N ALA A 78 -35.94 -4.34 16.40
CA ALA A 78 -35.14 -3.54 15.49
C ALA A 78 -34.23 -2.57 16.27
N GLU A 79 -34.76 -1.85 17.27
CA GLU A 79 -34.00 -0.94 18.13
C GLU A 79 -32.79 -1.65 18.75
N LYS A 80 -33.00 -2.83 19.35
CA LYS A 80 -31.90 -3.58 19.99
C LYS A 80 -30.82 -4.00 19.00
N VAL A 81 -31.18 -4.35 17.78
CA VAL A 81 -30.21 -4.73 16.74
C VAL A 81 -29.47 -3.50 16.23
N LEU A 82 -30.19 -2.41 15.94
CA LEU A 82 -29.64 -1.15 15.43
C LEU A 82 -28.73 -0.47 16.46
N SER A 83 -29.16 -0.32 17.71
CA SER A 83 -28.34 0.26 18.78
C SER A 83 -27.03 -0.53 19.00
N ARG A 84 -27.07 -1.87 18.85
CA ARG A 84 -25.87 -2.68 18.92
C ARG A 84 -24.91 -2.42 17.75
N ALA A 85 -25.44 -2.20 16.55
CA ALA A 85 -24.64 -1.84 15.38
C ALA A 85 -23.98 -0.47 15.57
N VAL A 86 -24.75 0.53 16.01
CA VAL A 86 -24.26 1.88 16.34
C VAL A 86 -23.14 1.83 17.38
N TYR A 87 -23.36 1.13 18.49
CA TYR A 87 -22.32 0.95 19.52
C TYR A 87 -21.08 0.19 18.99
N GLY A 88 -21.30 -0.75 18.07
CA GLY A 88 -20.23 -1.47 17.38
C GLY A 88 -19.35 -0.54 16.54
N LYS A 89 -19.98 0.29 15.70
CA LYS A 89 -19.31 1.29 14.85
C LYS A 89 -18.57 2.32 15.70
N HIS A 90 -19.24 2.94 16.68
CA HIS A 90 -18.57 3.87 17.60
C HIS A 90 -17.36 3.26 18.30
N ARG A 91 -17.44 2.01 18.79
CA ARG A 91 -16.26 1.36 19.38
C ARG A 91 -15.14 1.10 18.37
N ALA A 92 -15.48 0.82 17.11
CA ALA A 92 -14.49 0.62 16.06
C ALA A 92 -13.80 1.95 15.70
N ASP A 93 -14.56 3.04 15.64
CA ASP A 93 -14.09 4.39 15.31
C ASP A 93 -13.26 4.99 16.45
N HIS A 94 -13.70 4.81 17.70
CA HIS A 94 -12.98 5.24 18.91
C HIS A 94 -11.92 4.24 19.39
N ALA A 95 -11.61 3.19 18.63
CA ALA A 95 -10.54 2.28 18.99
C ALA A 95 -9.19 3.02 18.98
N GLN A 96 -8.26 2.67 19.87
CA GLN A 96 -6.93 3.33 19.97
C GLN A 96 -6.16 3.40 18.63
N ARG A 97 -6.38 2.44 17.71
CA ARG A 97 -5.79 2.46 16.36
C ARG A 97 -6.35 3.57 15.45
N ARG A 98 -7.59 4.00 15.69
CA ARG A 98 -8.33 5.01 14.91
C ARG A 98 -8.53 6.32 15.67
N MET A 99 -8.29 6.35 16.98
CA MET A 99 -8.23 7.56 17.79
C MET A 99 -7.13 7.41 18.86
N PRO A 100 -5.85 7.57 18.49
CA PRO A 100 -4.76 7.57 19.46
C PRO A 100 -4.86 8.80 20.39
N GLU A 101 -4.32 8.66 21.60
CA GLU A 101 -4.15 9.80 22.51
C GLU A 101 -3.22 10.84 21.84
N GLY A 102 -3.77 12.02 21.52
CA GLY A 102 -3.06 13.07 20.76
C GLY A 102 -3.62 13.34 19.35
N GLY A 103 -4.55 12.52 18.85
CA GLY A 103 -5.19 12.72 17.54
C GLY A 103 -4.32 12.37 16.34
N PHE A 104 -4.67 12.91 15.17
CA PHE A 104 -3.90 12.73 13.93
C PHE A 104 -3.27 14.05 13.51
N VAL A 105 -2.05 13.97 12.98
CA VAL A 105 -1.37 15.10 12.33
C VAL A 105 -1.19 14.74 10.87
N SER A 106 -1.53 15.65 9.96
CA SER A 106 -1.27 15.45 8.53
C SER A 106 0.23 15.42 8.29
N LEU A 107 0.70 14.56 7.38
CA LEU A 107 2.09 14.59 6.92
C LEU A 107 2.41 15.89 6.19
N ASP A 108 1.40 16.50 5.58
CA ASP A 108 1.49 17.80 4.90
C ASP A 108 1.43 18.98 5.88
N TYR A 109 1.40 18.72 7.20
CA TYR A 109 1.42 19.80 8.18
C TYR A 109 2.76 20.52 8.13
N GLU A 110 2.75 21.81 7.77
CA GLU A 110 3.94 22.64 7.72
C GLU A 110 4.41 22.99 9.14
N LEU A 111 5.61 22.55 9.48
CA LEU A 111 6.31 22.98 10.69
C LEU A 111 7.01 24.30 10.41
N GLU A 112 6.83 25.26 11.31
CA GLU A 112 7.57 26.52 11.30
C GLU A 112 9.05 26.22 11.58
N GLY A 113 9.91 26.43 10.59
CA GLY A 113 11.36 26.25 10.74
C GLY A 113 12.03 27.45 11.42
N ASP A 114 13.37 27.44 11.43
CA ASP A 114 14.18 28.46 12.12
C ASP A 114 13.98 29.90 11.61
N ASN A 115 13.31 30.08 10.46
CA ASN A 115 12.87 31.39 9.99
C ASN A 115 11.48 31.33 9.29
N PRO A 116 10.81 32.49 9.11
CA PRO A 116 9.43 32.57 8.60
C PRO A 116 9.22 32.08 7.16
N PHE A 117 10.30 31.72 6.45
CA PHE A 117 10.26 31.21 5.07
C PHE A 117 10.73 29.75 4.96
N SER A 118 11.12 29.12 6.07
CA SER A 118 11.56 27.72 6.12
C SER A 118 10.47 26.82 6.70
N GLY A 119 9.23 26.99 6.24
CA GLY A 119 8.17 26.03 6.51
C GLY A 119 8.45 24.75 5.75
N HIS A 120 8.60 23.63 6.44
CA HIS A 120 8.74 22.32 5.79
C HIS A 120 7.63 21.39 6.26
N PRO A 121 7.03 20.60 5.34
CA PRO A 121 6.05 19.59 5.73
C PRO A 121 6.67 18.57 6.69
N LEU A 122 5.85 18.01 7.58
CA LEU A 122 6.26 17.07 8.63
C LEU A 122 6.95 15.83 8.05
N ASP A 123 6.58 15.42 6.83
CA ASP A 123 7.19 14.30 6.10
C ASP A 123 8.70 14.47 5.87
N ALA A 124 9.20 15.70 5.69
CA ALA A 124 10.61 16.01 5.48
C ALA A 124 11.48 15.64 6.69
N TYR A 125 10.89 15.66 7.89
CA TYR A 125 11.53 15.28 9.14
C TYR A 125 11.27 13.83 9.54
N TRP A 126 10.45 13.10 8.78
CA TRP A 126 10.10 11.72 9.09
C TRP A 126 11.21 10.76 8.64
N ILE A 127 12.22 10.61 9.48
CA ILE A 127 13.31 9.66 9.25
C ILE A 127 12.80 8.24 9.55
N ASP A 128 12.92 7.35 8.57
CA ASP A 128 12.67 5.93 8.74
C ASP A 128 13.69 5.34 9.72
N LYS A 129 13.28 5.14 10.98
CA LYS A 129 14.12 4.58 12.05
C LYS A 129 14.61 3.16 11.78
N THR A 130 14.01 2.46 10.81
CA THR A 130 14.44 1.12 10.40
C THR A 130 15.60 1.16 9.42
N LYS A 131 15.83 2.30 8.76
CA LYS A 131 16.93 2.51 7.82
C LYS A 131 18.07 3.24 8.50
N ASN A 132 19.26 2.65 8.39
CA ASN A 132 20.48 3.37 8.76
C ASN A 132 20.72 4.48 7.72
N VAL A 133 20.67 5.74 8.17
CA VAL A 133 20.87 6.92 7.31
C VAL A 133 22.22 6.88 6.63
N GLU A 134 23.28 6.47 7.34
CA GLU A 134 24.62 6.34 6.79
C GLU A 134 24.64 5.29 5.67
N ALA A 135 24.03 4.13 5.91
CA ALA A 135 23.95 3.07 4.90
C ALA A 135 23.19 3.55 3.65
N TYR A 136 22.07 4.25 3.83
CA TYR A 136 21.29 4.80 2.72
C TYR A 136 22.09 5.84 1.91
N VAL A 137 22.79 6.75 2.58
CA VAL A 137 23.63 7.75 1.92
C VAL A 137 24.79 7.06 1.18
N ILE A 138 25.46 6.09 1.82
CA ILE A 138 26.53 5.31 1.20
C ILE A 138 26.04 4.58 -0.05
N GLU A 139 24.89 3.90 0.03
CA GLU A 139 24.29 3.19 -1.11
C GLU A 139 23.93 4.16 -2.25
N LYS A 140 23.38 5.34 -1.92
CA LYS A 140 23.01 6.36 -2.89
C LYS A 140 24.23 6.94 -3.60
N GLU A 141 25.28 7.31 -2.87
CA GLU A 141 26.51 7.83 -3.48
C GLU A 141 27.24 6.73 -4.27
N PHE A 142 27.25 5.49 -3.77
CA PHE A 142 27.81 4.35 -4.52
C PHE A 142 27.10 4.14 -5.87
N LEU A 143 25.76 4.25 -5.90
CA LEU A 143 25.01 4.17 -7.16
C LEU A 143 25.36 5.32 -8.11
N ARG A 144 25.52 6.55 -7.60
CA ARG A 144 25.95 7.69 -8.42
C ARG A 144 27.31 7.47 -9.06
N ASP A 145 28.28 7.00 -8.28
CA ASP A 145 29.62 6.67 -8.78
C ASP A 145 29.56 5.56 -9.82
N LEU A 146 28.69 4.57 -9.59
CA LEU A 146 28.49 3.46 -10.52
C LEU A 146 27.97 3.96 -11.87
N PHE A 147 26.95 4.82 -11.88
CA PHE A 147 26.43 5.46 -13.10
C PHE A 147 27.49 6.33 -13.79
N ALA A 148 28.27 7.11 -13.03
CA ALA A 148 29.33 7.96 -13.58
C ALA A 148 30.44 7.15 -14.28
N ASN A 149 30.73 5.94 -13.80
CA ASN A 149 31.78 5.09 -14.35
C ASN A 149 31.33 4.18 -15.50
N VAL A 150 30.02 4.08 -15.83
CA VAL A 150 29.49 3.12 -16.83
C VAL A 150 30.15 3.28 -18.20
N SER A 151 30.38 4.52 -18.62
CA SER A 151 30.96 4.88 -19.92
C SER A 151 32.34 4.25 -20.20
N LYS A 152 33.03 3.75 -19.16
CA LYS A 152 34.38 3.17 -19.23
C LYS A 152 34.37 1.67 -19.58
N TYR A 153 33.20 1.04 -19.64
CA TYR A 153 33.05 -0.40 -19.85
C TYR A 153 32.46 -0.73 -21.22
N ALA A 154 32.54 -2.00 -21.59
CA ALA A 154 31.99 -2.50 -22.84
C ALA A 154 30.47 -2.31 -22.90
N GLU A 155 29.97 -1.90 -24.07
CA GLU A 155 28.55 -1.62 -24.34
C GLU A 155 27.93 -0.64 -23.32
N PRO A 156 28.46 0.60 -23.21
CA PRO A 156 28.10 1.51 -22.12
C PRO A 156 26.62 1.90 -22.12
N GLU A 157 26.03 2.17 -23.29
CA GLU A 157 24.62 2.54 -23.41
C GLU A 157 23.68 1.40 -23.00
N LEU A 158 24.00 0.18 -23.42
CA LEU A 158 23.26 -1.01 -23.02
C LEU A 158 23.44 -1.33 -21.53
N LEU A 159 24.66 -1.17 -21.00
CA LEU A 159 24.96 -1.43 -19.59
C LEU A 159 24.24 -0.42 -18.68
N GLU A 160 24.21 0.86 -19.07
CA GLU A 160 23.45 1.91 -18.37
C GLU A 160 21.95 1.60 -18.36
N MET A 161 21.40 1.20 -19.51
CA MET A 161 19.99 0.81 -19.62
C MET A 161 19.67 -0.42 -18.76
N VAL A 162 20.55 -1.42 -18.75
CA VAL A 162 20.42 -2.61 -17.89
C VAL A 162 20.40 -2.21 -16.42
N LEU A 163 21.28 -1.32 -15.98
CA LEU A 163 21.33 -0.81 -14.61
C LEU A 163 20.03 -0.10 -14.23
N ALA A 164 19.65 0.91 -15.00
CA ALA A 164 18.47 1.74 -14.73
C ALA A 164 17.18 0.88 -14.69
N MET A 165 17.02 -0.03 -15.65
CA MET A 165 15.82 -0.85 -15.73
C MET A 165 15.78 -1.98 -14.69
N ARG A 166 16.92 -2.58 -14.32
CA ARG A 166 16.93 -3.60 -13.26
C ARG A 166 16.67 -3.03 -11.87
N ILE A 167 17.09 -1.79 -11.60
CA ILE A 167 16.74 -1.09 -10.34
C ILE A 167 15.22 -0.97 -10.19
N LEU A 168 14.50 -0.79 -11.30
CA LEU A 168 13.03 -0.72 -11.35
C LEU A 168 12.35 -2.10 -11.41
N GLY A 169 13.12 -3.21 -11.45
CA GLY A 169 12.59 -4.57 -11.46
C GLY A 169 12.17 -5.11 -12.83
N TYR A 170 12.56 -4.47 -13.94
CA TYR A 170 12.24 -4.97 -15.29
C TYR A 170 13.02 -6.26 -15.64
N THR A 171 12.42 -7.10 -16.48
CA THR A 171 13.03 -8.35 -16.92
C THR A 171 13.99 -8.12 -18.10
N ASP A 172 14.96 -9.02 -18.30
CA ASP A 172 15.88 -8.96 -19.45
C ASP A 172 15.16 -8.93 -20.81
N ARG A 173 13.94 -9.48 -20.88
CA ARG A 173 13.11 -9.42 -22.09
C ARG A 173 12.58 -8.01 -22.36
N ASP A 174 12.24 -7.27 -21.30
CA ASP A 174 11.76 -5.90 -21.41
C ASP A 174 12.91 -4.94 -21.72
N ILE A 175 14.07 -5.18 -21.10
CA ILE A 175 15.31 -4.45 -21.38
C ILE A 175 15.73 -4.64 -22.84
N ALA A 176 15.77 -5.87 -23.33
CA ALA A 176 16.12 -6.14 -24.74
C ALA A 176 15.14 -5.51 -25.74
N ARG A 177 13.85 -5.46 -25.41
CA ARG A 177 12.85 -4.76 -26.23
C ARG A 177 13.09 -3.27 -26.28
N ARG A 178 13.46 -2.66 -25.15
CA ARG A 178 13.74 -1.23 -25.06
C ARG A 178 15.05 -0.86 -25.75
N ALA A 179 16.11 -1.64 -25.55
CA ALA A 179 17.39 -1.47 -26.23
C ALA A 179 17.23 -1.50 -27.75
N LYS A 180 16.45 -2.44 -28.30
CA LYS A 180 16.16 -2.51 -29.74
C LYS A 180 15.45 -1.27 -30.30
N LEU A 181 14.66 -0.57 -29.49
CA LEU A 181 13.91 0.61 -29.92
C LEU A 181 14.72 1.89 -29.78
N GLU A 182 15.50 2.01 -28.70
CA GLU A 182 16.16 3.25 -28.30
C GLU A 182 17.64 3.33 -28.72
N LEU A 183 18.31 2.19 -28.92
CA LEU A 183 19.73 2.14 -29.27
C LEU A 183 19.90 1.70 -30.73
N ASP A 184 20.54 2.55 -31.54
CA ASP A 184 20.67 2.36 -32.98
C ASP A 184 21.47 1.09 -33.32
N ASP A 185 22.50 0.78 -32.52
CA ASP A 185 23.39 -0.37 -32.70
C ASP A 185 22.66 -1.73 -32.60
N TYR A 186 21.50 -1.80 -31.93
CA TYR A 186 20.75 -3.03 -31.72
C TYR A 186 19.42 -3.11 -32.48
N ARG A 187 19.10 -2.13 -33.35
CA ARG A 187 17.85 -2.13 -34.13
C ARG A 187 17.69 -3.36 -35.02
N GLU A 188 18.78 -3.81 -35.62
CA GLU A 188 18.78 -4.96 -36.53
C GLU A 188 18.88 -6.31 -35.79
N TRP A 189 19.24 -6.30 -34.51
CA TRP A 189 19.47 -7.51 -33.73
C TRP A 189 18.16 -8.20 -33.35
N THR A 190 18.21 -9.51 -33.16
CA THR A 190 17.11 -10.27 -32.58
C THR A 190 17.04 -10.08 -31.06
N LEU A 191 15.85 -10.22 -30.49
CA LEU A 191 15.67 -10.16 -29.03
C LEU A 191 16.47 -11.26 -28.30
N ALA A 192 16.78 -12.38 -28.97
CA ALA A 192 17.58 -13.45 -28.39
C ALA A 192 19.05 -13.04 -28.26
N GLU A 193 19.61 -12.39 -29.28
CA GLU A 193 21.00 -11.90 -29.29
C GLU A 193 21.21 -10.81 -28.24
N ILE A 194 20.30 -9.82 -28.15
CA ILE A 194 20.39 -8.75 -27.15
C ILE A 194 20.29 -9.33 -25.74
N LYS A 195 19.41 -10.31 -25.51
CA LYS A 195 19.31 -10.98 -24.20
C LYS A 195 20.58 -11.74 -23.83
N GLU A 196 21.20 -12.42 -24.80
CA GLU A 196 22.47 -13.11 -24.54
C GLU A 196 23.60 -12.12 -24.25
N LEU A 197 23.62 -10.96 -24.93
CA LEU A 197 24.56 -9.88 -24.62
C LEU A 197 24.35 -9.33 -23.20
N ILE A 198 23.10 -9.03 -22.80
CA ILE A 198 22.76 -8.61 -21.43
C ILE A 198 23.24 -9.67 -20.42
N ARG A 199 23.05 -10.95 -20.75
CA ARG A 199 23.53 -12.05 -19.91
C ARG A 199 25.05 -12.04 -19.80
N LEU A 200 25.80 -11.85 -20.89
CA LEU A 200 27.27 -11.76 -20.89
C LEU A 200 27.77 -10.55 -20.09
N LEU A 201 27.11 -9.40 -20.20
CA LEU A 201 27.44 -8.19 -19.45
C LEU A 201 27.22 -8.34 -17.94
N THR A 202 26.24 -9.17 -17.53
CA THR A 202 25.82 -9.34 -16.13
C THR A 202 26.22 -10.68 -15.51
N LEU A 203 26.90 -11.56 -16.25
CA LEU A 203 27.19 -12.94 -15.84
C LEU A 203 28.14 -12.99 -14.65
N ARG A 204 27.63 -13.33 -13.46
CA ARG A 204 28.40 -13.40 -12.22
C ARG A 204 29.46 -14.52 -12.20
N ARG A 205 29.29 -15.54 -13.05
CA ARG A 205 30.09 -16.78 -13.05
C ARG A 205 31.51 -16.60 -13.60
N THR A 206 31.74 -15.57 -14.43
CA THR A 206 33.04 -15.32 -15.07
C THR A 206 33.94 -14.38 -14.26
N GLY A 207 33.43 -13.75 -13.20
CA GLY A 207 34.18 -12.79 -12.35
C GLY A 207 34.70 -11.54 -13.07
N ASN A 208 34.62 -11.49 -14.40
CA ASN A 208 35.26 -10.52 -15.28
C ASN A 208 34.28 -9.93 -16.32
N CYS A 209 32.97 -10.01 -16.06
CA CYS A 209 31.97 -9.33 -16.90
C CYS A 209 31.98 -7.82 -16.65
N ALA A 210 31.50 -7.04 -17.61
CA ALA A 210 31.48 -5.58 -17.55
C ALA A 210 30.82 -5.06 -16.26
N MET A 211 29.67 -5.63 -15.88
CA MET A 211 28.97 -5.28 -14.64
C MET A 211 29.78 -5.60 -13.39
N ALA A 212 30.42 -6.77 -13.32
CA ALA A 212 31.22 -7.14 -12.15
C ALA A 212 32.46 -6.26 -12.00
N ARG A 213 33.12 -5.92 -13.11
CA ARG A 213 34.26 -5.00 -13.10
C ARG A 213 33.83 -3.60 -12.67
N LEU A 214 32.74 -3.08 -13.24
CA LEU A 214 32.16 -1.79 -12.85
C LEU A 214 31.88 -1.72 -11.34
N VAL A 215 31.21 -2.73 -10.78
CA VAL A 215 30.92 -2.77 -9.34
C VAL A 215 32.21 -2.83 -8.50
N ASN A 216 33.16 -3.68 -8.88
CA ASN A 216 34.41 -3.85 -8.14
C ASN A 216 35.25 -2.57 -8.19
N ASP A 217 35.47 -2.02 -9.37
CA ASP A 217 36.29 -0.82 -9.55
C ASP A 217 35.64 0.38 -8.84
N THR A 218 34.32 0.53 -8.92
CA THR A 218 33.59 1.56 -8.14
C THR A 218 33.73 1.33 -6.63
N LYS A 219 33.74 0.08 -6.17
CA LYS A 219 33.93 -0.23 -4.75
C LYS A 219 35.34 0.10 -4.23
N TYR A 220 36.37 -0.11 -5.07
CA TYR A 220 37.76 0.12 -4.67
C TYR A 220 38.22 1.57 -4.88
N PHE A 221 37.71 2.23 -5.91
CA PHE A 221 38.19 3.55 -6.34
C PHE A 221 37.12 4.65 -6.26
N GLY A 222 35.85 4.32 -6.00
CA GLY A 222 34.74 5.27 -6.02
C GLY A 222 34.56 5.90 -7.39
N ASN A 223 34.29 7.21 -7.43
CA ASN A 223 34.45 8.00 -8.64
C ASN A 223 35.93 8.16 -9.02
N ILE A 224 36.37 7.34 -9.97
CA ILE A 224 37.77 7.32 -10.45
C ILE A 224 38.23 8.70 -10.96
N ASP A 225 37.33 9.52 -11.51
CA ASP A 225 37.69 10.84 -12.05
C ASP A 225 37.95 11.88 -10.97
N GLU A 226 37.33 11.71 -9.81
CA GLU A 226 37.57 12.53 -8.63
C GLU A 226 38.83 12.06 -7.88
N TYR A 227 39.05 10.74 -7.81
CA TYR A 227 40.26 10.14 -7.24
C TYR A 227 41.52 10.52 -8.04
N ASN A 228 41.51 10.38 -9.37
CA ASN A 228 42.65 10.74 -10.22
C ASN A 228 42.93 12.24 -10.18
N ARG A 229 41.91 13.09 -10.28
CA ARG A 229 42.08 14.55 -10.10
C ARG A 229 42.67 14.92 -8.75
N ARG A 230 42.21 14.28 -7.66
CA ARG A 230 42.75 14.54 -6.31
C ARG A 230 44.20 14.06 -6.17
N ARG A 231 44.56 12.94 -6.79
CA ARG A 231 45.93 12.41 -6.79
C ARG A 231 46.88 13.29 -7.60
N ASP A 232 46.47 13.70 -8.79
CA ASP A 232 47.26 14.60 -9.65
C ASP A 232 47.49 15.96 -8.97
N LEU A 233 46.53 16.43 -8.16
CA LEU A 233 46.68 17.64 -7.33
C LEU A 233 47.60 17.47 -6.10
N LEU A 234 47.83 16.25 -5.64
CA LEU A 234 48.74 15.94 -4.52
C LEU A 234 50.16 15.63 -4.97
N ASP A 235 50.33 15.23 -6.23
CA ASP A 235 51.61 14.94 -6.88
C ASP A 235 52.20 16.19 -7.62
N MET A 236 51.53 17.35 -7.54
CA MET A 236 52.01 18.69 -7.98
C MET A 236 52.57 19.50 -6.81
#